data_AF-A0A2C8ZWH6-F1
#
_entry.id   AF-A0A2C8ZWH6-F1
#
_cell.length_a   1.000
_cell.length_b   1.000
_cell.length_c   1.000
_cell.angle_alpha   90.00
_cell.angle_beta   90.00
_cell.angle_gamma   90.00
#
_symmetry.space_group_name_H-M   'P 1'
#
loop_
_entity.id
_entity.type
_entity.pdbx_description
1 polymer ?
#
loop_
_entity_poly.entity_id
_entity_poly.type
_entity_poly.pdbx_seq_one_letter_code
_entity_poly.pdbx_strand_id
1 'polypeptide(L)'
;MRESIRGVAVVVASGALAAVLLAGCTTAVAVPPDATDAEVDAYVASQLEPYWQNILASSARADGSADGIADELDVATVAFTTPDTWSTVQTSCLQAAGLQAREISGGFTIDDPGNLDATAVSLAQWTCLRQYPVDPRIVGFLSDAQVMFMYDDFTARLRPCVAALGFDVSPPPARGQYLRLVREGSSWSPYSRADGELVAQSPQQWAFLNGKCPPLPDDPFGSYRPDESRTGVAH
;
A
#
# COMPACT_ATOMS: atom_id res chain seq x y z
N MET A 1 53.48 -61.85 -57.26
CA MET A 1 53.94 -60.52 -56.84
C MET A 1 53.07 -60.08 -55.68
N ARG A 2 53.70 -59.85 -54.52
CA ARG A 2 53.07 -59.40 -53.28
C ARG A 2 52.95 -57.88 -53.33
N GLU A 3 51.75 -57.33 -53.17
CA GLU A 3 51.59 -55.93 -52.79
C GLU A 3 50.61 -55.81 -51.64
N SER A 4 51.16 -55.39 -50.50
CA SER A 4 50.47 -54.98 -49.29
C SER A 4 49.73 -53.67 -49.52
N ILE A 5 48.46 -53.59 -49.14
CA ILE A 5 47.78 -52.31 -48.94
C ILE A 5 47.37 -52.19 -47.47
N ARG A 6 47.87 -51.12 -46.88
CA ARG A 6 47.83 -50.73 -45.48
C ARG A 6 46.43 -50.31 -45.05
N GLY A 7 46.12 -50.60 -43.79
CA GLY A 7 44.86 -50.27 -43.14
C GLY A 7 44.60 -48.78 -43.02
N VAL A 8 43.31 -48.45 -43.02
CA VAL A 8 42.77 -47.16 -42.59
C VAL A 8 41.92 -47.45 -41.35
N ALA A 9 42.44 -47.05 -40.19
CA ALA A 9 41.70 -47.06 -38.94
C ALA A 9 40.71 -45.89 -38.95
N VAL A 10 39.41 -46.19 -38.99
CA VAL A 10 38.34 -45.20 -38.81
C VAL A 10 38.19 -44.97 -37.31
N VAL A 11 38.66 -43.81 -36.84
CA VAL A 11 38.40 -43.32 -35.48
C VAL A 11 36.99 -42.72 -35.48
N VAL A 12 36.04 -43.46 -34.92
CA VAL A 12 34.68 -42.96 -34.63
C VAL A 12 34.79 -42.10 -33.36
N ALA A 13 34.93 -40.79 -33.53
CA ALA A 13 34.84 -39.84 -32.43
C ALA A 13 33.37 -39.69 -32.00
N SER A 14 33.01 -40.35 -30.90
CA SER A 14 31.75 -40.16 -30.18
C SER A 14 31.68 -38.75 -29.58
N GLY A 15 31.01 -37.82 -30.28
CA GLY A 15 30.71 -36.49 -29.75
C GLY A 15 29.63 -36.57 -28.68
N ALA A 16 30.04 -36.47 -27.41
CA ALA A 16 29.12 -36.30 -26.29
C ALA A 16 28.51 -34.88 -26.34
N LEU A 17 27.23 -34.79 -26.72
CA LEU A 17 26.41 -33.59 -26.53
C LEU A 17 26.20 -33.38 -25.02
N ALA A 18 27.06 -32.58 -24.40
CA ALA A 18 26.81 -32.06 -23.06
C ALA A 18 25.72 -30.98 -23.14
N ALA A 19 24.46 -31.40 -22.99
CA ALA A 19 23.36 -30.48 -22.75
C ALA A 19 23.53 -29.85 -21.36
N VAL A 20 24.19 -28.70 -21.30
CA VAL A 20 24.24 -27.85 -20.11
C VAL A 20 22.82 -27.30 -19.91
N LEU A 21 22.02 -27.99 -19.10
CA LEU A 21 20.79 -27.47 -18.54
C LEU A 21 21.18 -26.25 -17.68
N LEU A 22 21.08 -25.06 -18.27
CA LEU A 22 21.06 -23.78 -17.54
C LEU A 22 19.75 -23.74 -16.72
N ALA A 23 19.70 -24.55 -15.65
CA ALA A 23 18.77 -24.34 -14.56
C ALA A 23 19.23 -23.07 -13.85
N GLY A 24 18.89 -21.92 -14.42
CA GLY A 24 19.02 -20.65 -13.73
C GLY A 24 18.14 -20.70 -12.50
N CYS A 25 18.75 -20.87 -11.33
CA CYS A 25 18.10 -20.58 -10.07
C CYS A 25 17.78 -19.07 -10.08
N THR A 26 16.60 -18.71 -10.58
CA THR A 26 16.04 -17.40 -10.34
C THR A 26 15.81 -17.32 -8.84
N THR A 27 16.73 -16.70 -8.10
CA THR A 27 16.49 -16.32 -6.72
C THR A 27 15.24 -15.45 -6.70
N ALA A 28 14.17 -15.96 -6.09
CA ALA A 28 12.97 -15.18 -5.84
C ALA A 28 13.41 -13.90 -5.12
N VAL A 29 13.07 -12.75 -5.68
CA VAL A 29 13.38 -11.47 -5.03
C VAL A 29 12.55 -11.42 -3.76
N ALA A 30 13.23 -11.32 -2.62
CA ALA A 30 12.56 -11.26 -1.33
C ALA A 30 11.76 -9.95 -1.24
N VAL A 31 10.49 -10.07 -0.82
CA VAL A 31 9.64 -8.91 -0.52
C VAL A 31 10.29 -8.14 0.65
N PRO A 32 10.39 -6.79 0.58
CA PRO A 32 10.91 -6.00 1.68
C PRO A 32 10.08 -6.16 2.96
N PRO A 33 10.68 -5.92 4.14
CA PRO A 33 9.95 -6.02 5.40
C PRO A 33 8.79 -5.01 5.48
N ASP A 34 7.85 -5.33 6.36
CA ASP A 34 6.70 -4.48 6.69
C ASP A 34 7.12 -3.16 7.32
N ALA A 35 6.16 -2.23 7.40
CA ALA A 35 6.39 -0.91 7.95
C ALA A 35 6.83 -0.98 9.42
N THR A 36 7.88 -0.23 9.71
CA THR A 36 8.35 0.00 11.07
C THR A 36 7.32 0.82 11.86
N ASP A 37 7.36 0.73 13.20
CA ASP A 37 6.48 1.55 14.04
C ASP A 37 6.71 3.05 13.81
N ALA A 38 7.94 3.47 13.45
CA ALA A 38 8.25 4.86 13.11
C ALA A 38 7.59 5.32 11.79
N GLU A 39 7.58 4.48 10.75
CA GLU A 39 6.87 4.78 9.50
C GLU A 39 5.37 4.85 9.72
N VAL A 40 4.84 3.93 10.53
CA VAL A 40 3.43 3.90 10.91
C VAL A 40 3.04 5.15 11.69
N ASP A 41 3.84 5.53 12.70
CA ASP A 41 3.59 6.70 13.53
C ASP A 41 3.61 8.00 12.70
N ALA A 42 4.59 8.13 11.80
CA ALA A 42 4.66 9.26 10.87
C ALA A 42 3.45 9.32 9.93
N TYR A 43 2.97 8.16 9.43
CA TYR A 43 1.76 8.11 8.64
C TYR A 43 0.53 8.53 9.45
N VAL A 44 0.33 7.99 10.65
CA VAL A 44 -0.79 8.38 11.53
C VAL A 44 -0.77 9.89 11.81
N ALA A 45 0.39 10.45 12.16
CA ALA A 45 0.55 11.88 12.38
C ALA A 45 0.11 12.68 11.14
N SER A 46 0.57 12.29 9.94
CA SER A 46 0.17 12.95 8.69
C SER A 46 -1.32 12.88 8.39
N GLN A 47 -2.01 11.80 8.79
CA GLN A 47 -3.46 11.65 8.59
C GLN A 47 -4.25 12.55 9.56
N LEU A 48 -3.72 12.79 10.77
CA LEU A 48 -4.37 13.60 11.79
C LEU A 48 -4.02 15.09 11.69
N GLU A 49 -3.01 15.45 10.91
CA GLU A 49 -2.58 16.83 10.72
C GLU A 49 -3.70 17.77 10.23
N PRO A 50 -4.53 17.43 9.23
CA PRO A 50 -5.65 18.29 8.84
C PRO A 50 -6.67 18.52 9.97
N TYR A 51 -6.86 17.53 10.85
CA TYR A 51 -7.72 17.67 12.00
C TYR A 51 -7.09 18.60 13.04
N TRP A 52 -5.79 18.45 13.31
CA TRP A 52 -5.05 19.35 14.18
C TRP A 52 -5.14 20.81 13.71
N GLN A 53 -4.92 21.06 12.41
CA GLN A 53 -5.03 22.40 11.84
C GLN A 53 -6.43 23.00 11.98
N ASN A 54 -7.48 22.19 11.95
CA ASN A 54 -8.85 22.65 12.23
C ASN A 54 -9.02 23.08 13.69
N ILE A 55 -8.47 22.30 14.65
CA ILE A 55 -8.47 22.67 16.07
C ILE A 55 -7.78 24.01 16.27
N LEU A 56 -6.58 24.19 15.70
CA LEU A 56 -5.85 25.45 15.76
C LEU A 56 -6.66 26.61 15.19
N ALA A 57 -7.26 26.44 14.00
CA ALA A 57 -8.07 27.47 13.37
C ALA A 57 -9.33 27.84 14.18
N SER A 58 -9.98 26.87 14.82
CA SER A 58 -11.18 27.07 15.64
C SER A 58 -10.89 27.69 17.02
N SER A 59 -9.68 27.45 17.54
CA SER A 59 -9.21 27.98 18.83
C SER A 59 -8.51 29.34 18.73
N ALA A 60 -8.25 29.81 17.52
CA ALA A 60 -7.58 31.07 17.28
C ALA A 60 -8.43 32.26 17.77
N ARG A 61 -7.83 33.12 18.59
CA ARG A 61 -8.41 34.40 18.97
C ARG A 61 -8.32 35.40 17.82
N ALA A 62 -9.07 36.50 17.96
CA ALA A 62 -9.07 37.62 17.01
C ALA A 62 -7.70 38.28 16.79
N ASP A 63 -6.73 38.09 17.70
CA ASP A 63 -5.35 38.59 17.57
C ASP A 63 -4.37 37.56 16.95
N GLY A 64 -4.88 36.39 16.55
CA GLY A 64 -4.08 35.31 15.97
C GLY A 64 -3.36 34.41 16.99
N SER A 65 -3.56 34.61 18.29
CA SER A 65 -3.05 33.70 19.32
C SER A 65 -4.03 32.55 19.59
N ALA A 66 -3.52 31.32 19.74
CA ALA A 66 -4.28 30.21 20.29
C ALA A 66 -4.06 30.17 21.81
N ASP A 67 -5.14 30.23 22.59
CA ASP A 67 -5.05 30.17 24.04
C ASP A 67 -4.75 28.74 24.50
N GLY A 68 -3.63 28.52 25.20
CA GLY A 68 -3.37 27.27 25.91
C GLY A 68 -3.17 26.01 25.06
N ILE A 69 -3.32 26.11 23.73
CA ILE A 69 -2.95 25.07 22.77
C ILE A 69 -1.59 25.48 22.19
N ALA A 70 -0.52 25.12 22.90
CA ALA A 70 0.85 25.31 22.40
C ALA A 70 1.08 24.46 21.15
N ASP A 71 2.14 24.79 20.39
CA ASP A 71 2.72 24.01 19.29
C ASP A 71 2.50 22.51 19.53
N GLU A 72 1.79 21.86 18.61
CA GLU A 72 1.42 20.43 18.54
C GLU A 72 1.68 19.63 19.83
N LEU A 73 0.61 19.25 20.54
CA LEU A 73 0.75 18.34 21.68
C LEU A 73 1.51 17.08 21.23
N ASP A 74 2.70 16.85 21.79
CA ASP A 74 3.49 15.63 21.55
C ASP A 74 2.80 14.43 22.20
N VAL A 75 1.75 13.96 21.55
CA VAL A 75 0.96 12.81 21.95
C VAL A 75 1.49 11.60 21.19
N ALA A 76 2.23 10.75 21.88
CA ALA A 76 2.68 9.48 21.34
C ALA A 76 1.52 8.47 21.23
N THR A 77 1.61 7.57 20.26
CA THR A 77 0.75 6.38 20.23
C THR A 77 1.03 5.49 21.44
N VAL A 78 -0.04 5.14 22.16
CA VAL A 78 0.01 4.24 23.33
C VAL A 78 -0.11 2.80 22.88
N ALA A 79 -1.08 2.51 22.02
CA ALA A 79 -1.29 1.18 21.45
C ALA A 79 -2.06 1.26 20.13
N PHE A 80 -1.72 0.40 19.18
CA PHE A 80 -2.54 0.22 17.98
C PHE A 80 -3.79 -0.60 18.28
N THR A 81 -4.88 -0.28 17.60
CA THR A 81 -6.14 -1.04 17.63
C THR A 81 -6.37 -1.79 16.32
N THR A 82 -7.41 -2.62 16.30
CA THR A 82 -7.97 -3.20 15.07
C THR A 82 -9.25 -2.45 14.66
N PRO A 83 -9.73 -2.59 13.40
CA PRO A 83 -11.03 -2.04 13.02
C PRO A 83 -12.16 -2.47 13.97
N ASP A 84 -12.14 -3.72 14.44
CA ASP A 84 -13.17 -4.28 15.33
C ASP A 84 -13.12 -3.74 16.77
N THR A 85 -11.94 -3.29 17.23
CA THR A 85 -11.74 -2.84 18.62
C THR A 85 -11.66 -1.32 18.74
N TRP A 86 -11.49 -0.62 17.62
CA TRP A 86 -11.22 0.82 17.58
C TRP A 86 -12.33 1.63 18.24
N SER A 87 -13.60 1.40 17.88
CA SER A 87 -14.75 2.14 18.43
C SER A 87 -14.85 2.04 19.95
N THR A 88 -14.65 0.85 20.50
CA THR A 88 -14.68 0.59 21.94
C THR A 88 -13.53 1.28 22.67
N VAL A 89 -12.31 1.23 22.12
CA VAL A 89 -11.14 1.89 22.71
C VAL A 89 -11.27 3.42 22.66
N GLN A 90 -11.72 3.97 21.53
CA GLN A 90 -11.98 5.41 21.38
C GLN A 90 -13.03 5.90 22.38
N THR A 91 -14.16 5.18 22.49
CA THR A 91 -15.21 5.49 23.47
C THR A 91 -14.67 5.49 24.90
N SER A 92 -13.85 4.48 25.26
CA SER A 92 -13.26 4.39 26.60
C SER A 92 -12.29 5.54 26.89
N CYS A 93 -11.48 5.94 25.90
CA CYS A 93 -10.58 7.08 26.01
C CYS A 93 -11.34 8.40 26.22
N LEU A 94 -12.39 8.63 25.43
CA LEU A 94 -13.23 9.83 25.54
C LEU A 94 -13.97 9.89 26.88
N GLN A 95 -14.48 8.75 27.37
CA GLN A 95 -15.08 8.65 28.70
C GLN A 95 -14.09 8.95 29.83
N ALA A 96 -12.84 8.48 29.69
CA ALA A 96 -11.77 8.82 30.63
C ALA A 96 -11.41 10.32 30.60
N ALA A 97 -11.60 10.98 29.46
CA ALA A 97 -11.50 12.44 29.32
C ALA A 97 -12.74 13.20 29.86
N GLY A 98 -13.72 12.49 30.43
CA GLY A 98 -14.93 13.08 31.02
C GLY A 98 -16.07 13.35 30.03
N LEU A 99 -15.96 12.86 28.79
CA LEU A 99 -16.99 13.02 27.77
C LEU A 99 -18.01 11.88 27.80
N GLN A 100 -19.28 12.19 27.51
CA GLN A 100 -20.33 11.19 27.39
C GLN A 100 -20.27 10.55 25.99
N ALA A 101 -19.28 9.68 25.77
CA ALA A 101 -19.13 8.95 24.53
C ALA A 101 -19.82 7.58 24.58
N ARG A 102 -20.33 7.13 23.44
CA ARG A 102 -20.84 5.77 23.24
C ARG A 102 -20.59 5.29 21.82
N GLU A 103 -20.54 3.97 21.66
CA GLU A 103 -20.38 3.34 20.36
C GLU A 103 -21.66 3.47 19.50
N ILE A 104 -21.47 3.67 18.19
CA ILE A 104 -22.54 3.66 17.21
C ILE A 104 -22.02 3.12 15.87
N SER A 105 -22.56 1.99 15.41
CA SER A 105 -22.30 1.43 14.08
C SER A 105 -20.81 1.30 13.71
N GLY A 106 -19.96 0.81 14.63
CA GLY A 106 -18.52 0.67 14.40
C GLY A 106 -17.73 1.98 14.51
N GLY A 107 -18.39 3.09 14.84
CA GLY A 107 -17.78 4.35 15.24
C GLY A 107 -18.18 4.75 16.66
N PHE A 108 -18.04 6.03 17.00
CA PHE A 108 -18.48 6.57 18.28
C PHE A 108 -19.21 7.90 18.08
N THR A 109 -20.04 8.24 19.06
CA THR A 109 -20.68 9.56 19.17
C THR A 109 -20.45 10.11 20.56
N ILE A 110 -20.37 11.43 20.66
CA ILE A 110 -20.30 12.15 21.92
C ILE A 110 -21.66 12.83 22.10
N ASP A 111 -22.37 12.46 23.17
CA ASP A 111 -23.66 13.07 23.49
C ASP A 111 -23.39 14.45 24.13
N ASP A 112 -23.89 15.52 23.51
CA ASP A 112 -23.75 16.90 23.98
C ASP A 112 -25.07 17.41 24.60
N PRO A 113 -25.14 17.64 25.91
CA PRO A 113 -26.32 18.22 26.55
C PRO A 113 -26.45 19.75 26.34
N GLY A 114 -25.61 20.36 25.50
CA GLY A 114 -25.69 21.76 25.07
C GLY A 114 -24.74 22.71 25.79
N ASN A 115 -23.74 22.18 26.49
CA ASN A 115 -22.80 22.95 27.30
C ASN A 115 -21.33 22.51 27.14
N LEU A 116 -21.04 21.64 26.18
CA LEU A 116 -19.66 21.24 25.90
C LEU A 116 -18.91 22.36 25.16
N ASP A 117 -17.65 22.57 25.56
CA ASP A 117 -16.72 23.39 24.79
C ASP A 117 -16.26 22.58 23.57
N ALA A 118 -16.66 23.03 22.37
CA ALA A 118 -16.33 22.37 21.11
C ALA A 118 -14.82 22.20 20.88
N THR A 119 -14.01 23.14 21.37
CA THR A 119 -12.55 23.06 21.26
C THR A 119 -12.01 21.97 22.16
N ALA A 120 -12.49 21.91 23.42
CA ALA A 120 -12.11 20.87 24.37
C ALA A 120 -12.53 19.47 23.89
N VAL A 121 -13.72 19.34 23.30
CA VAL A 121 -14.19 18.08 22.68
C VAL A 121 -13.28 17.66 21.53
N SER A 122 -12.95 18.59 20.63
CA SER A 122 -12.10 18.30 19.48
C SER A 122 -10.68 17.90 19.91
N LEU A 123 -10.13 18.56 20.93
CA LEU A 123 -8.83 18.23 21.49
C LEU A 123 -8.79 16.84 22.12
N ALA A 124 -9.83 16.49 22.90
CA ALA A 124 -9.95 15.16 23.49
C ALA A 124 -10.08 14.07 22.41
N GLN A 125 -10.88 14.32 21.37
CA GLN A 125 -11.04 13.40 20.27
C GLN A 125 -9.73 13.21 19.48
N TRP A 126 -9.04 14.29 19.11
CA TRP A 126 -7.75 14.20 18.45
C TRP A 126 -6.73 13.43 19.28
N THR A 127 -6.68 13.69 20.60
CA THR A 127 -5.79 12.98 21.53
C THR A 127 -6.07 11.48 21.53
N CYS A 128 -7.35 11.08 21.62
CA CYS A 128 -7.74 9.67 21.60
C CYS A 128 -7.43 8.99 20.26
N LEU A 129 -7.62 9.67 19.14
CA LEU A 129 -7.24 9.17 17.81
C LEU A 129 -5.73 8.96 17.69
N ARG A 130 -4.92 9.87 18.26
CA ARG A 130 -3.46 9.80 18.23
C ARG A 130 -2.90 8.71 19.15
N GLN A 131 -3.49 8.53 20.34
CA GLN A 131 -3.08 7.51 21.30
C GLN A 131 -3.47 6.09 20.87
N TYR A 132 -4.63 5.93 20.22
CA TYR A 132 -5.20 4.63 19.87
C TYR A 132 -5.65 4.53 18.40
N PRO A 133 -4.74 4.74 17.43
CA PRO A 133 -5.06 4.60 16.01
C PRO A 133 -5.27 3.12 15.64
N VAL A 134 -6.05 2.88 14.59
CA VAL A 134 -6.03 1.58 13.90
C VAL A 134 -4.64 1.36 13.33
N ASP A 135 -4.08 0.16 13.52
CA ASP A 135 -2.79 -0.18 12.89
C ASP A 135 -2.91 -0.05 11.36
N PRO A 136 -2.18 0.86 10.70
CA PRO A 136 -2.23 0.98 9.25
C PRO A 136 -1.84 -0.31 8.52
N ARG A 137 -0.95 -1.12 9.11
CA ARG A 137 -0.41 -2.34 8.47
C ARG A 137 -1.50 -3.38 8.22
N ILE A 138 -2.44 -3.54 9.16
CA ILE A 138 -3.52 -4.52 9.03
C ILE A 138 -4.63 -4.06 8.06
N VAL A 139 -4.61 -2.78 7.66
CA VAL A 139 -5.53 -2.21 6.66
C VAL A 139 -4.84 -1.91 5.33
N GLY A 140 -3.66 -2.50 5.09
CA GLY A 140 -2.99 -2.47 3.80
C GLY A 140 -1.96 -1.36 3.60
N PHE A 141 -1.49 -0.71 4.68
CA PHE A 141 -0.36 0.21 4.60
C PHE A 141 0.95 -0.55 4.32
N LEU A 142 1.60 -0.20 3.22
CA LEU A 142 2.92 -0.71 2.84
C LEU A 142 4.04 0.18 3.39
N SER A 143 5.17 -0.43 3.77
CA SER A 143 6.42 0.30 4.05
C SER A 143 6.89 1.08 2.83
N ASP A 144 7.71 2.13 3.02
CA ASP A 144 8.27 2.87 1.87
C ASP A 144 9.05 1.92 0.95
N ALA A 145 9.76 0.95 1.54
CA ALA A 145 10.49 -0.07 0.80
C ALA A 145 9.56 -0.99 -0.01
N GLN A 146 8.43 -1.43 0.54
CA GLN A 146 7.43 -2.21 -0.18
C GLN A 146 6.79 -1.42 -1.32
N VAL A 147 6.44 -0.14 -1.11
CA VAL A 147 5.91 0.73 -2.18
C VAL A 147 6.92 0.87 -3.31
N MET A 148 8.20 1.03 -2.98
CA MET A 148 9.25 1.14 -4.00
C MET A 148 9.55 -0.17 -4.72
N PHE A 149 9.48 -1.29 -4.01
CA PHE A 149 9.54 -2.61 -4.65
C PHE A 149 8.41 -2.80 -5.64
N MET A 150 7.19 -2.39 -5.27
CA MET A 150 6.03 -2.43 -6.15
C MET A 150 6.22 -1.55 -7.39
N TYR A 151 6.72 -0.33 -7.22
CA TYR A 151 7.04 0.57 -8.33
C TYR A 151 8.07 -0.02 -9.30
N ASP A 152 9.14 -0.60 -8.75
CA ASP A 152 10.23 -1.18 -9.55
C ASP A 152 9.71 -2.39 -10.35
N ASP A 153 8.88 -3.25 -9.75
CA ASP A 153 8.22 -4.36 -10.46
C ASP A 153 7.25 -3.85 -11.54
N PHE A 154 6.44 -2.85 -11.21
CA PHE A 154 5.48 -2.27 -12.14
C PHE A 154 6.15 -1.67 -13.37
N THR A 155 7.28 -0.99 -13.19
CA THR A 155 7.98 -0.30 -14.28
C THR A 155 8.91 -1.21 -15.07
N ALA A 156 9.62 -2.14 -14.42
CA ALA A 156 10.59 -3.00 -15.08
C ALA A 156 9.96 -4.25 -15.71
N ARG A 157 8.87 -4.78 -15.14
CA ARG A 157 8.28 -6.05 -15.58
C ARG A 157 6.85 -5.89 -16.07
N LEU A 158 5.96 -5.37 -15.23
CA LEU A 158 4.53 -5.47 -15.48
C LEU A 158 4.05 -4.56 -16.61
N ARG A 159 4.42 -3.27 -16.58
CA ARG A 159 4.07 -2.31 -17.65
C ARG A 159 4.59 -2.74 -19.03
N PRO A 160 5.89 -3.11 -19.20
CA PRO A 160 6.37 -3.62 -20.48
C PRO A 160 5.61 -4.85 -20.97
N CYS A 161 5.26 -5.78 -20.07
CA CYS A 161 4.46 -6.96 -20.40
C CYS A 161 3.07 -6.57 -20.91
N VAL A 162 2.34 -5.73 -20.16
CA VAL A 162 0.99 -5.30 -20.51
C VAL A 162 0.99 -4.53 -21.85
N ALA A 163 1.98 -3.64 -22.06
CA ALA A 163 2.14 -2.94 -23.33
C ALA A 163 2.45 -3.88 -24.50
N ALA A 164 3.25 -4.93 -24.29
CA ALA A 164 3.58 -5.93 -25.31
C ALA A 164 2.36 -6.78 -25.75
N LEU A 165 1.33 -6.87 -24.91
CA LEU A 165 0.05 -7.49 -25.27
C LEU A 165 -0.86 -6.55 -26.09
N GLY A 166 -0.43 -5.32 -26.38
CA GLY A 166 -1.17 -4.35 -27.17
C GLY A 166 -2.09 -3.43 -26.37
N PHE A 167 -2.04 -3.47 -25.04
CA PHE A 167 -2.77 -2.54 -24.20
C PHE A 167 -2.07 -1.19 -24.13
N ASP A 168 -2.87 -0.12 -24.13
CA ASP A 168 -2.40 1.25 -23.96
C ASP A 168 -2.29 1.58 -22.46
N VAL A 169 -1.05 1.61 -21.97
CA VAL A 169 -0.71 1.80 -20.55
C VAL A 169 -0.15 3.19 -20.33
N SER A 170 -0.67 3.88 -19.31
CA SER A 170 -0.16 5.18 -18.92
C SER A 170 1.36 5.14 -18.58
N PRO A 171 2.10 6.23 -18.86
CA PRO A 171 3.48 6.33 -18.40
C PRO A 171 3.54 6.41 -16.86
N PRO A 172 4.55 5.81 -16.22
CA PRO A 172 4.69 5.90 -14.77
C PRO A 172 5.02 7.34 -14.34
N PRO A 173 4.56 7.79 -13.16
CA PRO A 173 5.03 9.02 -12.55
C PRO A 173 6.50 8.90 -12.13
N ALA A 174 7.14 10.02 -11.78
CA ALA A 174 8.47 9.95 -11.18
C ALA A 174 8.46 9.15 -9.87
N ARG A 175 9.54 8.43 -9.55
CA ARG A 175 9.62 7.52 -8.40
C ARG A 175 9.20 8.16 -7.06
N GLY A 176 9.69 9.35 -6.75
CA GLY A 176 9.30 10.07 -5.53
C GLY A 176 7.84 10.55 -5.54
N GLN A 177 7.32 10.89 -6.72
CA GLN A 177 5.91 11.24 -6.90
C GLN A 177 5.01 10.02 -6.70
N TYR A 178 5.45 8.84 -7.13
CA TYR A 178 4.72 7.60 -6.91
C TYR A 178 4.50 7.31 -5.42
N LEU A 179 5.57 7.42 -4.61
CA LEU A 179 5.48 7.25 -3.17
C LEU A 179 4.46 8.22 -2.56
N ARG A 180 4.55 9.51 -2.93
CA ARG A 180 3.62 10.53 -2.44
C ARG A 180 2.17 10.20 -2.80
N LEU A 181 1.89 9.83 -4.05
CA LEU A 181 0.54 9.45 -4.47
C LEU A 181 -0.01 8.32 -3.61
N VAL A 182 0.80 7.26 -3.37
CA VAL A 182 0.41 6.12 -2.53
C VAL A 182 0.06 6.55 -1.11
N ARG A 183 0.81 7.50 -0.53
CA ARG A 183 0.53 8.06 0.80
C ARG A 183 -0.71 8.95 0.84
N GLU A 184 -1.06 9.58 -0.28
CA GLU A 184 -2.28 10.37 -0.47
C GLU A 184 -3.52 9.51 -0.79
N GLY A 185 -3.39 8.18 -0.80
CA GLY A 185 -4.49 7.26 -1.10
C GLY A 185 -4.81 7.12 -2.59
N SER A 186 -3.93 7.61 -3.46
CA SER A 186 -3.98 7.40 -4.91
C SER A 186 -2.84 6.47 -5.35
N SER A 187 -2.92 5.83 -6.49
CA SER A 187 -1.73 5.19 -7.04
C SER A 187 -1.81 5.11 -8.55
N TRP A 188 -0.63 5.19 -9.18
CA TRP A 188 -0.49 4.77 -10.56
C TRP A 188 -0.44 3.24 -10.64
N SER A 189 -1.04 2.67 -11.66
CA SER A 189 -1.01 1.22 -11.90
C SER A 189 -0.74 0.93 -13.38
N PRO A 190 0.08 -0.09 -13.73
CA PRO A 190 0.20 -0.61 -15.09
C PRO A 190 -1.11 -1.14 -15.68
N TYR A 191 -2.14 -1.29 -14.85
CA TYR A 191 -3.48 -1.67 -15.27
C TYR A 191 -4.39 -0.48 -15.60
N SER A 192 -3.87 0.75 -15.55
CA SER A 192 -4.62 1.96 -15.82
C SER A 192 -4.13 2.71 -17.06
N ARG A 193 -5.09 3.20 -17.84
CA ARG A 193 -4.93 4.11 -18.97
C ARG A 193 -4.67 5.54 -18.49
N ALA A 194 -4.31 6.43 -19.41
CA ALA A 194 -4.05 7.84 -19.10
C ALA A 194 -5.30 8.63 -18.65
N ASP A 195 -6.49 8.16 -19.03
CA ASP A 195 -7.80 8.68 -18.62
C ASP A 195 -8.25 8.16 -17.24
N GLY A 196 -7.47 7.28 -16.60
CA GLY A 196 -7.79 6.67 -15.31
C GLY A 196 -8.60 5.37 -15.41
N GLU A 197 -9.08 4.99 -16.60
CA GLU A 197 -9.81 3.76 -16.82
C GLU A 197 -8.90 2.53 -16.82
N LEU A 198 -9.47 1.34 -16.61
CA LEU A 198 -8.70 0.09 -16.66
C LEU A 198 -8.28 -0.24 -18.10
N VAL A 199 -7.10 -0.86 -18.27
CA VAL A 199 -6.65 -1.34 -19.58
C VAL A 199 -7.47 -2.53 -20.06
N ALA A 200 -7.92 -3.38 -19.14
CA ALA A 200 -8.83 -4.48 -19.42
C ALA A 200 -10.28 -4.00 -19.22
N GLN A 201 -11.10 -4.17 -20.25
CA GLN A 201 -12.48 -3.67 -20.34
C GLN A 201 -13.52 -4.80 -20.20
N SER A 202 -13.06 -6.04 -19.97
CA SER A 202 -13.94 -7.19 -19.73
C SER A 202 -13.27 -8.27 -18.87
N PRO A 203 -14.04 -9.20 -18.29
CA PRO A 203 -13.51 -10.32 -17.50
C PRO A 203 -12.52 -11.18 -18.28
N GLN A 204 -12.82 -11.42 -19.56
CA GLN A 204 -11.97 -12.27 -20.41
C GLN A 204 -10.64 -11.57 -20.73
N GLN A 205 -10.66 -10.26 -20.92
CA GLN A 205 -9.44 -9.47 -21.11
C GLN A 205 -8.60 -9.45 -19.83
N TRP A 206 -9.25 -9.31 -18.66
CA TRP A 206 -8.56 -9.38 -17.37
C TRP A 206 -7.90 -10.73 -17.15
N ALA A 207 -8.63 -11.84 -17.33
CA ALA A 207 -8.11 -13.19 -17.20
C ALA A 207 -6.93 -13.46 -18.19
N PHE A 208 -7.06 -12.99 -19.43
CA PHE A 208 -5.98 -13.08 -20.42
C PHE A 208 -4.74 -12.30 -19.98
N LEU A 209 -4.91 -11.05 -19.55
CA LEU A 209 -3.84 -10.18 -19.11
C LEU A 209 -3.15 -10.72 -17.86
N ASN A 210 -3.89 -11.14 -16.83
CA ASN A 210 -3.31 -11.73 -15.61
C ASN A 210 -2.59 -13.05 -15.88
N GLY A 211 -3.09 -13.87 -16.80
CA GLY A 211 -2.43 -15.12 -17.19
C GLY A 211 -1.12 -14.92 -17.95
N LYS A 212 -0.94 -13.77 -18.62
CA LYS A 212 0.28 -13.45 -19.40
C LYS A 212 1.23 -12.51 -18.67
N CYS A 213 0.70 -11.62 -17.85
CA CYS A 213 1.40 -10.62 -17.07
C CYS A 213 0.96 -10.73 -15.60
N PRO A 214 1.42 -11.76 -14.87
CA PRO A 214 0.98 -11.98 -13.50
C PRO A 214 1.28 -10.78 -12.60
N PRO A 215 0.34 -10.39 -11.72
CA PRO A 215 0.60 -9.32 -10.75
C PRO A 215 1.65 -9.73 -9.71
N LEU A 216 2.09 -8.76 -8.91
CA LEU A 216 2.80 -9.03 -7.65
C LEU A 216 1.99 -9.94 -6.73
N PRO A 217 2.61 -10.73 -5.83
CA PRO A 217 1.91 -11.56 -4.85
C PRO A 217 0.81 -10.81 -4.08
N ASP A 218 -0.23 -11.54 -3.66
CA ASP A 218 -1.38 -10.97 -2.96
C ASP A 218 -0.98 -10.35 -1.61
N ASP A 219 -0.11 -11.00 -0.85
CA ASP A 219 0.41 -10.44 0.39
C ASP A 219 1.78 -9.79 0.10
N PRO A 220 2.01 -8.50 0.43
CA PRO A 220 1.07 -7.50 0.98
C PRO A 220 0.38 -6.62 -0.08
N PHE A 221 0.55 -6.88 -1.38
CA PHE A 221 0.19 -5.94 -2.46
C PHE A 221 -1.25 -6.04 -2.99
N GLY A 222 -2.07 -6.94 -2.44
CA GLY A 222 -3.37 -7.32 -2.97
C GLY A 222 -4.36 -6.17 -3.06
N SER A 223 -4.30 -5.23 -2.11
CA SER A 223 -5.13 -4.01 -2.10
C SER A 223 -4.82 -3.02 -3.23
N TYR A 224 -3.66 -3.17 -3.90
CA TYR A 224 -3.22 -2.31 -5.02
C TYR A 224 -3.52 -2.92 -6.39
N ARG A 225 -4.18 -4.08 -6.42
CA ARG A 225 -4.70 -4.65 -7.66
C ARG A 225 -6.05 -4.03 -8.00
N PRO A 226 -6.37 -3.88 -9.29
CA PRO A 226 -7.72 -3.55 -9.71
C PRO A 226 -8.72 -4.52 -9.08
N ASP A 227 -9.80 -3.97 -8.54
CA ASP A 227 -10.93 -4.73 -8.04
C ASP A 227 -11.52 -5.57 -9.19
N GLU A 228 -11.40 -6.89 -9.09
CA GLU A 228 -11.87 -7.83 -10.12
C GLU A 228 -13.39 -7.69 -10.36
N SER A 229 -14.14 -7.24 -9.34
CA SER A 229 -15.57 -6.97 -9.46
C SER A 229 -15.88 -5.79 -10.39
N ARG A 230 -14.99 -4.78 -10.47
CA ARG A 230 -15.09 -3.67 -11.44
C ARG A 230 -14.82 -4.12 -12.87
N THR A 231 -14.08 -5.21 -13.04
CA THR A 231 -13.90 -5.84 -14.36
C THR A 231 -15.04 -6.80 -14.71
N GLY A 232 -16.00 -7.02 -13.80
CA GLY A 232 -17.13 -7.93 -13.97
C GLY A 232 -16.78 -9.41 -13.80
N VAL A 233 -15.62 -9.73 -13.21
CA VAL A 233 -15.19 -11.11 -12.95
C VAL A 233 -15.87 -11.57 -11.67
N ALA A 234 -16.83 -12.50 -11.78
CA ALA A 234 -17.24 -13.32 -10.67
C ALA A 234 -16.42 -14.62 -10.70
N HIS A 235 -15.95 -15.07 -9.54
CA HIS A 235 -15.34 -16.38 -9.36
C HIS A 235 -16.31 -17.53 -9.70
#